data_AF-A0A9D0X9R4-F1
#
_entry.id   AF-A0A9D0X9R4-F1
#
_cell.length_a   1.000
_cell.length_b   1.000
_cell.length_c   1.000
_cell.angle_alpha   90.00
_cell.angle_beta   90.00
_cell.angle_gamma   90.00
#
_symmetry.space_group_name_H-M   'P 1'
#
loop_
_entity.id
_entity.type
_entity.pdbx_description
1 polymer ?
#
loop_
_entity_poly.entity_id
_entity_poly.type
_entity_poly.pdbx_seq_one_letter_code
_entity_poly.pdbx_strand_id
1 'polypeptide(L)'
;MVIIGKLLAGISGVFFNLIGVMMLVFEIMVWVPDPARANQVLGRVWFEHDPFFFLLNSHSIQLAQVVAERKLKIPALWNPGVTTILNWPSWVALLVLGIAGLLIGGVLMGLARGRARAA
;
A
#
# COMPACT_ATOMS: atom_id res chain seq x y z
N MET A 1 -19.08 -19.99 11.74
CA MET A 1 -18.99 -18.85 10.79
C MET A 1 -18.47 -17.55 11.42
N VAL A 2 -18.93 -17.14 12.61
CA VAL A 2 -18.51 -15.86 13.24
C VAL A 2 -17.01 -15.80 13.61
N ILE A 3 -16.39 -16.91 14.03
CA ILE A 3 -14.96 -16.97 14.39
C ILE A 3 -14.07 -16.77 13.16
N ILE A 4 -14.42 -17.44 12.04
CA ILE A 4 -13.70 -17.33 10.77
C ILE A 4 -13.73 -15.90 10.25
N GLY A 5 -14.90 -15.23 10.31
CA GLY A 5 -15.02 -13.83 9.90
C GLY A 5 -14.14 -12.87 10.70
N LYS A 6 -14.03 -13.06 12.02
CA LYS A 6 -13.12 -12.27 12.87
C LYS A 6 -11.66 -12.53 12.56
N LEU A 7 -11.29 -13.79 12.30
CA LEU A 7 -9.93 -14.15 11.95
C LEU A 7 -9.51 -13.47 10.63
N LEU A 8 -10.37 -13.55 9.60
CA LEU A 8 -10.13 -12.89 8.32
C LEU A 8 -10.01 -11.37 8.48
N ALA A 9 -10.93 -10.74 9.22
CA ALA A 9 -10.84 -9.31 9.51
C ALA A 9 -9.55 -8.94 10.25
N GLY A 10 -9.12 -9.77 11.21
CA GLY A 10 -7.86 -9.57 11.93
C GLY A 10 -6.64 -9.66 11.01
N ILE A 11 -6.56 -10.69 10.17
CA ILE A 11 -5.45 -10.90 9.22
C ILE A 11 -5.41 -9.76 8.19
N SER A 12 -6.54 -9.43 7.58
CA SER A 12 -6.64 -8.32 6.64
C SER A 12 -6.27 -6.99 7.32
N GLY A 13 -6.69 -6.78 8.56
CA GLY A 13 -6.34 -5.59 9.33
C GLY A 13 -4.83 -5.45 9.54
N VAL A 14 -4.16 -6.54 9.92
CA VAL A 14 -2.68 -6.58 10.06
C VAL A 14 -2.02 -6.26 8.72
N PHE A 15 -2.48 -6.88 7.65
CA PHE A 15 -1.96 -6.64 6.31
C PHE A 15 -2.04 -5.16 5.90
N PHE A 16 -3.21 -4.51 6.06
CA PHE A 16 -3.37 -3.10 5.72
C PHE A 16 -2.54 -2.17 6.61
N ASN A 17 -2.41 -2.47 7.90
CA ASN A 17 -1.55 -1.70 8.79
C ASN A 17 -0.07 -1.82 8.40
N LEU A 18 0.41 -3.02 8.07
CA LEU A 18 1.79 -3.22 7.61
C LEU A 18 2.06 -2.43 6.32
N ILE A 19 1.13 -2.45 5.37
CA ILE A 19 1.24 -1.62 4.16
C ILE A 19 1.26 -0.13 4.52
N GLY A 20 0.36 0.31 5.39
CA GLY A 20 0.29 1.71 5.81
C GLY A 20 1.60 2.20 6.43
N VAL A 21 2.15 1.43 7.38
CA VAL A 21 3.46 1.72 7.98
C VAL A 21 4.57 1.71 6.93
N MET A 22 4.58 0.73 6.03
CA MET A 22 5.58 0.63 4.98
C MET A 22 5.57 1.85 4.05
N MET A 23 4.40 2.38 3.67
CA MET A 23 4.31 3.60 2.85
C MET A 23 4.92 4.81 3.56
N LEU A 24 4.63 4.99 4.85
CA LEU A 24 5.17 6.11 5.64
C LEU A 24 6.67 5.97 5.89
N VAL A 25 7.16 4.74 6.12
CA VAL A 25 8.60 4.48 6.23
C VAL A 25 9.29 4.78 4.90
N PHE A 26 8.71 4.33 3.78
CA PHE A 26 9.25 4.59 2.46
C PHE A 26 9.30 6.10 2.14
N GLU A 27 8.25 6.83 2.52
CA GLU A 27 8.18 8.30 2.45
C GLU A 27 9.40 8.96 3.11
N ILE A 28 9.68 8.58 4.36
CA ILE A 28 10.83 9.08 5.13
C ILE A 28 12.15 8.69 4.45
N MET A 29 12.30 7.44 4.01
CA MET A 29 13.53 6.95 3.39
C MET A 29 13.87 7.67 2.09
N VAL A 30 12.87 8.10 1.33
CA VAL A 30 13.08 8.84 0.07
C VAL A 30 13.37 10.32 0.32
N TRP A 31 12.67 10.97 1.26
CA TRP A 31 12.76 12.44 1.40
C TRP A 31 13.86 12.92 2.31
N VAL A 32 14.21 12.15 3.35
CA VAL A 32 15.26 12.55 4.28
C VAL A 32 16.60 12.76 3.54
N PRO A 33 17.00 11.90 2.59
CA PRO A 33 18.22 12.13 1.82
C PRO A 33 18.11 13.29 0.83
N ASP A 34 16.92 13.53 0.25
CA ASP A 34 16.70 14.55 -0.76
C ASP A 34 15.22 14.97 -0.80
N PRO A 35 14.87 16.12 -0.18
CA PRO A 35 13.51 16.63 -0.14
C PRO A 35 12.94 16.97 -1.52
N ALA A 36 13.78 17.20 -2.54
CA ALA A 36 13.29 17.51 -3.89
C ALA A 36 12.51 16.33 -4.50
N ARG A 37 12.76 15.10 -4.02
CA ARG A 37 12.06 13.88 -4.47
C ARG A 37 10.59 13.85 -4.04
N ALA A 38 10.22 14.58 -2.98
CA ALA A 38 8.84 14.68 -2.52
C ALA A 38 7.88 15.19 -3.62
N ASN A 39 8.35 16.16 -4.42
CA ASN A 39 7.56 16.75 -5.50
C ASN A 39 7.61 15.98 -6.83
N GLN A 40 8.44 14.95 -6.92
CA GLN A 40 8.47 14.08 -8.10
C GLN A 40 7.27 13.14 -8.11
N VAL A 41 6.86 12.70 -9.30
CA VAL A 41 5.79 11.72 -9.48
C VAL A 41 6.14 10.39 -8.82
N LEU A 42 5.18 9.81 -8.09
CA LEU A 42 5.36 8.58 -7.33
C LEU A 42 5.92 7.43 -8.18
N GLY A 43 5.43 7.24 -9.41
CA GLY A 43 5.86 6.16 -10.29
C GLY A 43 7.36 6.20 -10.57
N ARG A 44 7.93 7.40 -10.74
CA ARG A 44 9.37 7.58 -10.92
C ARG A 44 10.12 7.29 -9.63
N VAL A 45 9.69 7.90 -8.53
CA VAL A 45 10.31 7.72 -7.20
C VAL A 45 10.33 6.24 -6.80
N TRP A 46 9.20 5.55 -7.00
CA TRP A 46 9.06 4.13 -6.72
C TRP A 46 9.95 3.28 -7.62
N PHE A 47 10.09 3.63 -8.90
CA PHE A 47 10.94 2.89 -9.83
C PHE A 47 12.43 3.02 -9.47
N GLU A 48 12.88 4.25 -9.14
CA GLU A 48 14.28 4.55 -8.80
C GLU A 48 14.67 4.07 -7.38
N HIS A 49 13.72 4.06 -6.44
CA HIS A 49 13.95 3.72 -5.04
C HIS A 49 13.10 2.53 -4.58
N ASP A 50 12.86 1.56 -5.46
CA ASP A 50 11.94 0.46 -5.19
C ASP A 50 12.29 -0.31 -3.90
N PRO A 51 11.42 -0.29 -2.86
CA PRO A 51 11.71 -0.93 -1.58
C PRO A 51 11.78 -2.46 -1.68
N PHE A 52 11.27 -3.05 -2.76
CA PHE A 52 11.24 -4.49 -2.99
C PHE A 52 12.32 -4.97 -3.96
N PHE A 53 13.15 -4.07 -4.49
CA PHE A 53 14.17 -4.42 -5.48
C PHE A 53 15.09 -5.54 -4.99
N PHE A 54 15.54 -5.44 -3.73
CA PHE A 54 16.40 -6.44 -3.10
C PHE A 54 15.74 -7.84 -2.99
N LEU A 55 14.42 -7.89 -2.82
CA LEU A 55 13.68 -9.14 -2.66
C LEU A 55 13.31 -9.78 -4.00
N LEU A 56 13.00 -8.96 -5.01
CA LEU A 56 12.45 -9.40 -6.29
C LEU A 56 13.49 -9.46 -7.42
N ASN A 57 14.67 -8.86 -7.23
CA ASN A 57 15.69 -8.64 -8.28
C ASN A 57 15.12 -8.00 -9.55
N SER A 58 14.01 -7.27 -9.42
CA SER A 58 13.26 -6.64 -10.51
C SER A 58 12.39 -5.54 -9.94
N HIS A 59 11.99 -4.59 -10.78
CA HIS A 59 11.11 -3.50 -10.38
C HIS A 59 9.70 -4.03 -10.11
N SER A 60 9.29 -3.98 -8.84
CA SER A 60 8.00 -4.42 -8.32
C SER A 60 6.82 -3.80 -9.07
N ILE A 61 6.95 -2.56 -9.53
CA ILE A 61 5.91 -1.85 -10.27
C ILE A 61 5.61 -2.51 -11.63
N GLN A 62 6.63 -3.03 -12.32
CA GLN A 62 6.45 -3.74 -13.60
C GLN A 62 5.81 -5.10 -13.37
N LEU A 63 6.23 -5.80 -12.30
CA LEU A 63 5.61 -7.07 -11.91
C LEU A 63 4.13 -6.87 -11.54
N ALA A 64 3.81 -5.82 -10.78
CA ALA A 64 2.44 -5.47 -10.42
C ALA A 64 1.57 -5.17 -11.66
N GLN A 65 2.11 -4.45 -12.65
CA GLN A 65 1.44 -4.21 -13.93
C GLN A 65 1.10 -5.52 -14.65
N VAL A 66 2.10 -6.39 -14.82
CA VAL A 66 1.94 -7.67 -15.50
C VAL A 66 0.89 -8.53 -14.81
N VAL A 67 0.85 -8.52 -13.47
CA VAL A 67 -0.17 -9.25 -12.70
C VAL A 67 -1.56 -8.64 -12.93
N ALA A 68 -1.71 -7.32 -12.83
CA ALA A 68 -3.00 -6.65 -13.04
C ALA A 68 -3.57 -6.88 -14.45
N GLU A 69 -2.74 -6.68 -15.48
CA GLU A 69 -3.16 -6.77 -16.87
C GLU A 69 -3.31 -8.22 -17.35
N ARG A 70 -2.33 -9.09 -17.05
CA ARG A 70 -2.30 -10.45 -17.63
C ARG A 70 -2.93 -11.51 -16.73
N LYS A 71 -2.77 -11.41 -15.40
CA LYS A 71 -3.25 -12.45 -14.47
C LYS A 71 -4.67 -12.17 -14.01
N LEU A 72 -4.95 -10.95 -13.57
CA LEU A 72 -6.30 -10.57 -13.12
C LEU A 72 -7.22 -10.25 -14.30
N LYS A 73 -6.67 -9.93 -15.48
CA LYS A 73 -7.41 -9.53 -16.70
C LYS A 73 -8.31 -8.30 -16.45
N ILE A 74 -7.86 -7.38 -15.60
CA ILE A 74 -8.57 -6.13 -15.29
C ILE A 74 -7.67 -4.96 -15.69
N PRO A 75 -7.53 -4.65 -16.99
CA PRO A 75 -6.64 -3.58 -17.45
C PRO A 75 -7.07 -2.20 -16.89
N ALA A 76 -8.37 -1.98 -16.71
CA ALA A 76 -8.91 -0.76 -16.11
C ALA A 76 -8.42 -0.50 -14.67
N LEU A 77 -8.05 -1.55 -13.93
CA LEU A 77 -7.47 -1.42 -12.59
C LEU A 77 -6.09 -0.77 -12.65
N TRP A 78 -5.28 -1.17 -13.63
CA TRP A 78 -3.95 -0.59 -13.81
C TRP A 78 -4.04 0.80 -14.44
N ASN A 79 -4.73 0.92 -15.57
CA ASN A 79 -4.91 2.17 -16.30
C ASN A 79 -6.41 2.44 -16.55
N PRO A 80 -7.01 3.49 -15.96
CA PRO A 80 -6.36 4.61 -15.27
C PRO A 80 -6.12 4.41 -13.76
N GLY A 81 -6.57 3.33 -13.13
CA GLY A 81 -6.62 3.24 -11.66
C GLY A 81 -5.28 3.49 -10.95
N VAL A 82 -4.34 2.53 -11.04
CA VAL A 82 -3.02 2.63 -10.40
C VAL A 82 -2.17 3.73 -11.03
N THR A 83 -2.19 3.86 -12.37
CA THR A 83 -1.42 4.89 -13.08
C THR A 83 -1.77 6.31 -12.64
N THR A 84 -3.03 6.58 -12.28
CA THR A 84 -3.42 7.89 -11.73
C THR A 84 -2.69 8.20 -10.43
N ILE A 85 -2.64 7.24 -9.50
CA ILE A 85 -1.95 7.41 -8.21
C ILE A 85 -0.44 7.52 -8.42
N LEU A 86 0.13 6.75 -9.35
CA LEU A 86 1.55 6.83 -9.70
C LEU A 86 1.95 8.19 -10.29
N ASN A 87 1.00 8.93 -10.86
CA ASN A 87 1.22 10.28 -11.39
C ASN A 87 1.00 11.39 -10.34
N TRP A 88 0.64 11.06 -9.10
CA TRP A 88 0.57 12.05 -8.03
C TRP A 88 1.99 12.39 -7.53
N PRO A 89 2.17 13.60 -6.95
CA PRO A 89 3.38 13.88 -6.18
C PRO A 89 3.60 12.80 -5.13
N SER A 90 4.83 12.30 -5.00
CA SER A 90 5.15 11.16 -4.15
C SER A 90 4.71 11.39 -2.70
N TRP A 91 4.78 12.65 -2.23
CA TRP A 91 4.29 13.06 -0.93
C TRP A 91 2.81 12.92 -0.71
N VAL A 92 2.00 13.34 -1.67
CA VAL A 92 0.56 13.17 -1.57
C VAL A 92 0.23 11.68 -1.60
N ALA A 93 0.82 10.95 -2.53
CA ALA A 93 0.49 9.56 -2.75
C ALA A 93 0.87 8.66 -1.56
N LEU A 94 2.09 8.76 -1.05
CA LEU A 94 2.57 7.93 0.06
C LEU A 94 1.85 8.24 1.37
N LEU A 95 1.62 9.52 1.66
CA LEU A 95 0.93 9.92 2.88
C LEU A 95 -0.55 9.49 2.85
N VAL A 96 -1.22 9.68 1.71
CA VAL A 96 -2.62 9.24 1.53
C VAL A 96 -2.74 7.72 1.63
N LEU A 97 -1.88 6.96 0.94
CA LEU A 97 -1.90 5.49 1.00
C LEU A 97 -1.53 4.97 2.39
N GLY A 98 -0.55 5.61 3.05
CA GLY A 98 -0.11 5.30 4.40
C GLY A 98 -1.25 5.46 5.41
N ILE A 99 -1.86 6.64 5.45
CA ILE A 99 -2.99 6.93 6.34
C ILE A 99 -4.19 6.04 6.03
N ALA A 100 -4.55 5.87 4.75
CA ALA A 100 -5.66 5.02 4.36
C ALA A 100 -5.45 3.57 4.81
N GLY A 101 -4.24 3.03 4.64
CA GLY A 101 -3.86 1.69 5.09
C GLY A 101 -4.00 1.54 6.61
N LEU A 102 -3.51 2.52 7.38
CA LEU A 102 -3.62 2.52 8.84
C LEU A 102 -5.07 2.62 9.34
N LEU A 103 -5.90 3.45 8.69
CA LEU A 103 -7.30 3.60 9.04
C LEU A 103 -8.09 2.32 8.75
N ILE A 104 -7.94 1.78 7.54
CA ILE A 104 -8.60 0.52 7.15
C ILE A 104 -8.13 -0.62 8.04
N GLY A 105 -6.82 -0.74 8.27
CA GLY A 105 -6.24 -1.76 9.13
C GLY A 105 -6.73 -1.67 10.57
N GLY A 106 -6.76 -0.45 11.13
CA GLY A 106 -7.30 -0.17 12.46
C GLY A 106 -8.77 -0.53 12.61
N VAL A 107 -9.61 -0.17 11.63
CA VAL A 107 -11.04 -0.51 11.62
C VAL A 107 -11.24 -2.03 11.57
N LEU A 108 -10.54 -2.73 10.67
CA LEU A 108 -10.65 -4.18 10.53
C LEU A 108 -10.21 -4.94 11.78
N MET A 109 -9.13 -4.50 12.43
CA MET A 109 -8.72 -5.06 13.73
C MET A 109 -9.73 -4.75 14.84
N GLY A 110 -10.31 -3.55 14.85
CA GLY A 110 -11.36 -3.18 15.77
C GLY A 110 -12.57 -4.12 15.66
N LEU A 111 -13.01 -4.41 14.43
CA LEU A 111 -14.08 -5.38 14.16
C LEU A 111 -13.72 -6.80 14.60
N ALA A 112 -12.46 -7.21 14.46
CA ALA A 112 -11.98 -8.51 14.93
C ALA A 112 -12.03 -8.63 16.47
N ARG A 113 -11.74 -7.53 17.20
CA ARG A 113 -11.68 -7.47 18.67
C ARG A 113 -13.01 -7.14 19.35
N GLY A 114 -13.94 -6.48 18.66
CA GLY A 114 -15.17 -5.85 19.17
C GLY A 114 -16.26 -6.74 19.78
N ARG A 115 -15.96 -7.98 20.17
CA ARG A 115 -16.89 -8.86 20.93
C ARG A 115 -16.33 -9.42 22.24
N ALA A 116 -15.12 -9.03 22.64
CA ALA A 116 -14.53 -9.47 23.91
C ALA A 116 -14.88 -8.58 25.12
N ARG A 117 -15.56 -7.43 24.90
CA ARG A 117 -15.90 -6.45 25.96
C ARG A 117 -17.39 -6.46 26.38
N ALA A 118 -18.18 -7.43 25.92
CA ALA A 118 -19.62 -7.52 26.21
C ALA A 118 -19.99 -8.80 26.98
N ALA A 119 -19.05 -9.36 27.73
CA ALA A 119 -19.26 -10.49 28.65
C ALA A 119 -18.78 -10.09 30.04
#